data_AF-A0A9E4JBD4-F1
#
_entry.id   AF-A0A9E4JBD4-F1
#
_cell.length_a   1.000
_cell.length_b   1.000
_cell.length_c   1.000
_cell.angle_alpha   90.00
_cell.angle_beta   90.00
_cell.angle_gamma   90.00
#
_symmetry.space_group_name_H-M   'P 1'
#
loop_
_entity.id
_entity.type
_entity.pdbx_description
1 polymer ?
#
loop_
_entity_poly.entity_id
_entity_poly.type
_entity_poly.pdbx_seq_one_letter_code
_entity_poly.pdbx_strand_id
1 'polypeptide(L)' 'MFVDNAFAANRSPQMLALYREYLQALVDSGFELTIHFVFCGGWSKFGTWGAIESLDQPNAEAPKHQALLESLFGN' A
#
# COMPACT_ATOMS: atom_id res chain seq x y z
N MET A 1 -11.44 7.44 -16.97
CA MET A 1 -11.89 6.12 -17.48
C MET A 1 -10.83 4.99 -17.43
N PHE A 2 -9.54 5.26 -17.16
CA PHE A 2 -8.56 4.21 -16.77
C PHE A 2 -7.80 4.61 -15.51
N VAL A 3 -7.32 5.86 -15.46
CA VAL A 3 -6.67 6.46 -14.29
C VAL A 3 -7.58 6.43 -13.06
N ASP A 4 -8.85 6.82 -13.22
CA ASP A 4 -9.83 6.81 -12.12
C ASP A 4 -10.07 5.40 -11.57
N ASN A 5 -10.02 4.38 -12.43
CA ASN A 5 -10.18 2.98 -12.02
C ASN A 5 -8.95 2.52 -11.21
N ALA A 6 -7.75 2.95 -11.59
CA ALA A 6 -6.54 2.67 -10.82
C ALA A 6 -6.61 3.34 -9.44
N PHE A 7 -7.14 4.56 -9.35
CA PHE A 7 -7.29 5.28 -8.09
C PHE A 7 -8.31 4.56 -7.19
N ALA A 8 -9.48 4.23 -7.73
CA ALA A 8 -10.50 3.47 -7.02
C ALA A 8 -9.95 2.11 -6.52
N ALA A 9 -9.21 1.38 -7.36
CA ALA A 9 -8.59 0.12 -6.98
C ALA A 9 -7.59 0.29 -5.83
N ASN A 10 -6.77 1.36 -5.83
CA ASN A 10 -5.78 1.60 -4.78
C ASN A 10 -6.39 2.04 -3.43
N ARG A 11 -7.58 2.65 -3.45
CA ARG A 11 -8.37 3.00 -2.24
C ARG A 11 -9.29 1.87 -1.77
N SER A 12 -9.41 0.80 -2.55
CA SER A 12 -10.32 -0.30 -2.25
C SER A 12 -9.82 -1.12 -1.04
N PRO A 13 -10.70 -1.60 -0.15
CA PRO A 13 -10.31 -2.50 0.95
C PRO A 13 -9.61 -3.78 0.48
N GLN A 14 -9.89 -4.24 -0.75
CA GLN A 14 -9.23 -5.39 -1.38
C GLN A 14 -7.73 -5.14 -1.62
N MET A 15 -7.30 -3.88 -1.77
CA MET A 15 -5.88 -3.54 -1.88
C MET A 15 -5.13 -3.84 -0.59
N LEU A 16 -5.76 -3.66 0.58
CA LEU A 16 -5.19 -4.03 1.88
C LEU A 16 -5.00 -5.55 1.96
N ALA A 17 -6.02 -6.32 1.56
CA ALA A 17 -5.94 -7.78 1.54
C ALA A 17 -4.80 -8.27 0.62
N LEU A 18 -4.71 -7.71 -0.59
CA LEU A 18 -3.65 -8.03 -1.54
C LEU A 18 -2.25 -7.70 -0.99
N TYR A 19 -2.08 -6.54 -0.37
CA TYR A 19 -0.80 -6.16 0.22
C TYR A 19 -0.40 -7.05 1.39
N ARG A 20 -1.36 -7.46 2.23
CA ARG A 20 -1.11 -8.42 3.32
C ARG A 20 -0.63 -9.76 2.77
N GLU A 21 -1.29 -10.28 1.74
CA GLU A 21 -0.89 -11.53 1.07
C GLU A 21 0.54 -11.40 0.49
N TYR A 22 0.82 -10.30 -0.20
CA TYR A 22 2.15 -10.02 -0.74
C TYR A 22 3.23 -9.96 0.35
N LEU A 23 2.99 -9.22 1.43
CA LEU A 23 3.96 -9.05 2.52
C LEU A 23 4.16 -10.37 3.29
N GLN A 24 3.10 -11.13 3.53
CA GLN A 24 3.19 -12.47 4.14
C GLN A 24 4.00 -13.42 3.25
N ALA A 25 3.79 -13.39 1.93
CA ALA A 25 4.55 -14.22 1.02
C ALA A 25 6.06 -13.91 1.02
N LEU A 26 6.45 -12.65 1.30
CA LEU A 26 7.87 -12.31 1.50
C LEU A 26 8.42 -12.97 2.77
N VAL A 27 7.69 -12.89 3.87
CA VAL A 27 8.06 -13.54 5.14
C VAL A 27 8.18 -15.06 4.95
N ASP A 28 7.18 -15.68 4.34
CA ASP A 28 7.14 -17.12 4.09
C ASP A 28 8.26 -17.59 3.14
N SER A 29 8.73 -16.69 2.26
CA SER A 29 9.86 -16.95 1.37
C SER A 29 11.23 -16.79 2.05
N GLY A 30 11.28 -16.43 3.33
CA GLY A 30 12.50 -16.27 4.11
C GLY A 30 13.22 -14.93 3.92
N PHE A 31 12.54 -13.88 3.45
CA PHE A 31 13.11 -12.54 3.45
C PHE A 31 13.19 -12.01 4.88
N GLU A 32 14.41 -11.76 5.36
CA GLU A 32 14.64 -11.21 6.71
C GLU A 32 14.54 -9.68 6.78
N LEU A 33 14.67 -9.01 5.62
CA LEU A 33 14.59 -7.55 5.51
C LEU A 33 13.84 -7.16 4.23
N THR A 34 12.84 -6.31 4.37
CA THR A 34 12.10 -5.70 3.26
C THR A 34 12.21 -4.18 3.35
N ILE A 35 12.50 -3.53 2.22
CA ILE A 35 12.59 -2.07 2.12
C ILE A 35 11.58 -1.63 1.08
N HIS A 36 10.45 -1.11 1.54
CA HIS A 36 9.37 -0.67 0.67
C HIS A 36 9.55 0.79 0.25
N PHE A 37 9.32 1.06 -1.02
CA PHE A 37 9.21 2.42 -1.51
C PHE A 37 7.96 3.08 -0.92
N VAL A 38 8.14 4.21 -0.24
CA VAL A 38 7.06 5.00 0.33
C VAL A 38 7.19 6.44 -0.16
N PHE A 39 6.19 6.88 -0.92
CA PHE A 39 6.06 8.27 -1.36
C PHE A 39 4.73 8.83 -0.87
N CYS A 40 4.77 10.07 -0.36
CA CYS A 40 3.59 10.87 -0.06
C CYS A 40 3.32 11.79 -1.24
N GLY A 41 2.21 11.55 -1.95
CA GLY A 41 1.79 12.43 -3.02
C GLY A 41 0.69 11.85 -3.88
N GLY A 42 -0.06 12.77 -4.50
CA GLY A 42 -1.18 12.43 -5.35
C GLY A 42 -0.78 11.55 -6.53
N TRP A 43 -1.69 10.65 -6.89
CA TRP A 43 -1.52 9.77 -8.03
C TRP A 43 -1.78 10.48 -9.35
N SER A 44 -1.24 9.94 -10.44
CA SER A 44 -1.41 10.51 -11.77
C SER A 44 -1.58 9.43 -12.84
N LYS A 45 -1.75 9.84 -14.09
CA LYS A 45 -1.71 8.93 -15.25
C LYS A 45 -0.39 8.16 -15.37
N PHE A 46 0.67 8.62 -14.71
CA PHE A 46 1.98 7.95 -14.70
C PHE A 46 2.12 6.94 -13.55
N GLY A 47 1.09 6.80 -12.71
CA GLY A 47 0.97 5.72 -11.73
C GLY A 47 0.48 6.16 -10.35
N THR A 48 0.20 5.14 -9.54
CA THR A 48 -0.32 5.23 -8.16
C THR A 48 0.73 4.77 -7.16
N TRP A 49 1.95 5.28 -7.28
CA TRP A 49 3.12 4.76 -6.56
C TRP A 49 3.15 5.06 -5.07
N GLY A 50 2.48 6.13 -4.64
CA GLY A 50 2.46 6.55 -3.24
C GLY A 50 1.70 5.58 -2.34
N ALA A 51 2.18 5.41 -1.10
CA ALA A 51 1.48 4.66 -0.06
C ALA A 51 0.39 5.51 0.61
N ILE A 52 0.60 6.84 0.65
CA ILE A 52 -0.35 7.86 1.12
C ILE A 52 -0.43 9.01 0.09
N GLU A 53 -1.55 9.70 0.06
CA GLU A 53 -1.82 10.85 -0.81
C GLU A 53 -1.59 12.20 -0.11
N SER A 54 -1.75 12.25 1.22
CA SER A 54 -1.43 13.40 2.09
C SER A 54 -0.90 12.92 3.44
N LEU A 55 -0.22 13.81 4.18
CA LEU A 55 0.41 13.49 5.48
C LEU A 55 -0.61 13.23 6.60
N ASP A 56 -1.82 13.76 6.46
CA ASP A 56 -2.94 13.65 7.41
C ASP A 56 -3.96 12.58 6.98
N GLN A 57 -3.68 11.81 5.93
CA GLN A 57 -4.57 10.76 5.45
C GLN A 57 -4.77 9.69 6.54
N PRO A 58 -6.02 9.38 6.95
CA PRO A 58 -6.27 8.31 7.89
C PRO A 58 -5.78 6.95 7.36
N ASN A 59 -5.18 6.13 8.22
CA ASN A 59 -4.67 4.81 7.82
C ASN A 59 -5.75 3.92 7.17
N ALA A 60 -6.99 3.99 7.66
CA ALA A 60 -8.12 3.23 7.10
C ALA A 60 -8.46 3.64 5.65
N GLU A 61 -8.01 4.80 5.19
CA GLU A 61 -8.18 5.30 3.83
C GLU A 61 -6.91 5.11 2.96
N ALA A 62 -5.84 4.58 3.54
CA ALA A 62 -4.56 4.31 2.88
C ALA A 62 -4.18 2.83 2.95
N PRO A 63 -4.86 1.94 2.20
CA PRO A 63 -4.72 0.48 2.32
C PRO A 63 -3.27 -0.04 2.27
N LYS A 64 -2.46 0.51 1.35
CA LYS A 64 -1.05 0.11 1.20
C LYS A 64 -0.21 0.54 2.40
N HIS A 65 -0.38 1.79 2.85
CA HIS A 65 0.32 2.30 4.03
C HIS A 65 -0.06 1.52 5.29
N GLN A 66 -1.36 1.25 5.47
CA GLN A 66 -1.83 0.44 6.59
C GLN A 66 -1.17 -0.94 6.60
N ALA A 67 -1.15 -1.66 5.47
CA ALA A 67 -0.50 -2.97 5.39
C ALA A 67 1.00 -2.93 5.71
N LEU A 68 1.69 -1.89 5.23
CA LEU A 68 3.11 -1.70 5.52
C LEU A 68 3.36 -1.48 7.01
N LEU A 69 2.57 -0.61 7.67
CA LEU A 69 2.67 -0.42 9.13
C LEU A 69 2.36 -1.72 9.88
N GLU A 70 1.31 -2.44 9.49
CA GLU A 70 0.97 -3.75 10.08
C GLU A 70 2.13 -4.74 9.96
N SER A 71 2.83 -4.81 8.83
CA SER A 71 3.99 -5.70 8.66
C SER A 71 5.23 -5.29 9.47
N LEU A 72 5.36 -4.01 9.80
CA LEU A 72 6.50 -3.50 10.58
C LEU A 72 6.31 -3.69 12.08
N PHE A 73 5.07 -3.53 12.56
CA PHE A 73 4.75 -3.58 13.99
C PHE A 73 4.05 -4.87 14.41
N GLY A 74 3.60 -5.68 13.45
CA GLY A 74 3.02 -6.99 13.65
C GLY A 74 4.06 -8.09 13.52
N ASN A 75 4.85 -8.26 14.57
CA ASN A 75 5.52 -9.52 14.94
C ASN A 75 5.17 -9.82 16.39
#